data_AF-A0A956I9W5-F1
#
_entry.id   AF-A0A956I9W5-F1
#
_cell.length_a   1.000
_cell.length_b   1.000
_cell.length_c   1.000
_cell.angle_alpha   90.00
_cell.angle_beta   90.00
_cell.angle_gamma   90.00
#
_symmetry.space_group_name_H-M   'P 1'
#
loop_
_entity.id
_entity.type
_entity.pdbx_description
1 polymer ?
#
loop_
_entity_poly.entity_id
_entity_poly.type
_entity_poly.pdbx_seq_one_letter_code
_entity_poly.pdbx_strand_id
1 'polypeptide(L)'
;MVRTKLFAALVVLATATNAFADPLDGLSAPTRAVERATPREAMRSYLEACRAARWVDAAHVLDLRRLSPERRAEVGPLRARRLKAVLDQELWVDLESLPDREDGGLEGGARRVDVGSVALDAGPVPIALHRVRLDDGSRVWLLAPDTVAAVPALHAARGPSFVEALPEAFSTWRLAEIVLWQWLGLLLFAAIAFVVGAMVARVVLRVSERLTDRTRARWDDHFVRTLRGPTRIVVALVAFLASLELLHLAAPAHASVRRLVLLGFIGTLGWLATRVVRFVGRVVLDLAVDREGVDREAP
;
A
#
# COMPACT_ATOMS: atom_id res chain seq x y z
N MET A 1 35.76 -19.56 -41.71
CA MET A 1 34.46 -18.88 -41.98
C MET A 1 33.22 -19.79 -41.87
N VAL A 2 33.31 -21.12 -41.96
CA VAL A 2 32.13 -22.02 -41.90
C VAL A 2 31.64 -22.30 -40.46
N ARG A 3 32.52 -22.33 -39.45
CA ARG A 3 32.15 -22.64 -38.05
C ARG A 3 31.33 -21.54 -37.36
N THR A 4 31.51 -20.28 -37.76
CA THR A 4 30.79 -19.13 -37.20
C THR A 4 29.33 -19.06 -37.67
N LYS A 5 29.05 -19.53 -38.89
CA LYS A 5 27.69 -19.59 -39.44
C LYS A 5 26.85 -20.71 -38.81
N LEU A 6 27.47 -21.83 -38.41
CA LEU A 6 26.80 -22.91 -37.69
C LEU A 6 26.38 -22.51 -36.26
N PHE A 7 27.17 -21.67 -35.57
CA PHE A 7 26.83 -21.20 -34.23
C PHE A 7 25.66 -20.19 -34.25
N ALA A 8 25.61 -19.31 -35.25
CA ALA A 8 24.49 -18.38 -35.45
C ALA A 8 23.19 -19.13 -35.83
N ALA A 9 23.28 -20.20 -36.63
CA ALA A 9 22.13 -21.05 -36.93
C ALA A 9 21.64 -21.82 -35.70
N LEU A 10 22.54 -22.28 -34.82
CA LEU A 10 22.18 -23.01 -33.59
C LEU A 10 21.51 -22.10 -32.53
N VAL A 11 21.94 -20.84 -32.42
CA VAL A 11 21.33 -19.86 -31.50
C VAL A 11 19.96 -19.36 -31.99
N VAL A 12 19.78 -19.21 -33.31
CA VAL A 12 18.47 -18.86 -33.89
C VAL A 12 17.48 -20.03 -33.82
N LEU A 13 17.95 -21.29 -33.89
CA LEU A 13 17.09 -22.47 -33.73
C LEU A 13 16.61 -22.69 -32.29
N ALA A 14 17.37 -22.25 -31.28
CA ALA A 14 16.98 -22.33 -29.87
C ALA A 14 15.96 -21.24 -29.44
N THR A 15 15.90 -20.12 -30.16
CA THR A 15 14.89 -19.07 -29.90
C THR A 15 13.51 -19.40 -30.47
N ALA A 16 13.44 -20.25 -31.51
CA ALA A 16 12.18 -20.58 -32.18
C ALA A 16 11.38 -21.70 -31.49
N THR A 17 12.03 -22.53 -30.66
CA THR A 17 11.41 -23.71 -30.04
C THR A 17 10.53 -23.38 -28.82
N ASN A 18 10.74 -22.23 -28.17
CA ASN A 18 9.98 -21.87 -26.95
C ASN A 18 8.64 -21.16 -27.21
N ALA A 19 8.30 -20.81 -28.45
CA ALA A 19 7.04 -20.12 -28.76
C ALA A 19 5.81 -21.05 -28.67
N PHE A 20 6.03 -22.38 -28.70
CA PHE A 20 4.98 -23.41 -28.72
C PHE A 20 4.96 -24.33 -27.50
N ALA A 21 5.85 -24.14 -26.52
CA ALA A 21 5.80 -24.92 -25.29
C ALA A 21 4.60 -24.47 -24.43
N ASP A 22 3.86 -25.41 -23.85
CA ASP A 22 2.78 -25.09 -22.91
C ASP A 22 3.36 -24.19 -21.79
N PRO A 23 2.75 -23.02 -21.51
CA PRO A 23 3.19 -22.11 -20.45
C PRO A 23 3.17 -22.69 -19.04
N LEU A 24 2.42 -23.76 -18.83
CA LEU A 24 2.16 -24.34 -17.51
C LEU A 24 2.85 -25.69 -17.31
N ASP A 25 3.44 -26.27 -18.36
CA ASP A 25 4.24 -27.49 -18.21
C ASP A 25 5.33 -27.29 -17.16
N GLY A 26 5.63 -28.32 -16.37
CA GLY A 26 6.56 -28.27 -15.25
C GLY A 26 6.02 -27.60 -13.97
N LEU A 27 4.79 -27.09 -13.92
CA LEU A 27 4.14 -26.70 -12.66
C LEU A 27 3.44 -27.89 -12.01
N SER A 28 3.49 -27.96 -10.68
CA SER A 28 2.65 -28.90 -9.91
C SER A 28 1.18 -28.57 -10.09
N ALA A 29 0.29 -29.57 -10.04
CA ALA A 29 -1.14 -29.34 -10.20
C ALA A 29 -1.70 -28.36 -9.14
N PRO A 30 -2.68 -27.51 -9.50
CA PRO A 30 -3.24 -26.56 -8.56
C PRO A 30 -4.13 -27.27 -7.55
N THR A 31 -4.18 -26.76 -6.32
CA THR A 31 -4.98 -27.35 -5.24
C THR A 31 -6.48 -27.09 -5.37
N ARG A 32 -6.88 -26.09 -6.17
CA ARG A 32 -8.26 -25.83 -6.61
C ARG A 32 -8.29 -25.46 -8.09
N ALA A 33 -9.48 -25.46 -8.67
CA ALA A 33 -9.69 -24.91 -10.01
C ALA A 33 -9.21 -23.45 -10.09
N VAL A 34 -8.51 -23.12 -11.16
CA VAL A 34 -8.00 -21.78 -11.48
C VAL A 34 -8.71 -21.33 -12.75
N GLU A 35 -9.74 -20.49 -12.58
CA GLU A 35 -10.52 -19.96 -13.69
C GLU A 35 -9.74 -18.87 -14.42
N ARG A 36 -9.70 -18.97 -15.74
CA ARG A 36 -8.89 -18.10 -16.61
C ARG A 36 -9.45 -18.01 -18.03
N ALA A 37 -10.77 -18.22 -18.19
CA ALA A 37 -11.41 -18.14 -19.50
C ALA A 37 -11.58 -16.68 -19.95
N THR A 38 -11.80 -15.76 -19.01
CA THR A 38 -11.83 -14.30 -19.26
C THR A 38 -10.68 -13.55 -18.57
N PRO A 39 -10.31 -12.34 -19.02
CA PRO A 39 -9.33 -11.50 -18.32
C PRO A 39 -9.70 -11.23 -16.86
N ARG A 40 -10.99 -10.96 -16.60
CA ARG A 40 -11.51 -10.74 -15.25
C ARG A 40 -11.36 -11.97 -14.36
N GLU A 41 -11.75 -13.14 -14.86
CA GLU A 41 -11.62 -14.41 -14.12
C GLU A 41 -10.17 -14.74 -13.81
N ALA A 42 -9.27 -14.63 -14.79
CA ALA A 42 -7.85 -14.90 -14.59
C ALA A 42 -7.29 -14.04 -13.45
N MET A 43 -7.56 -12.72 -13.49
CA MET A 43 -7.06 -11.81 -12.48
C MET A 43 -7.72 -12.05 -11.11
N ARG A 44 -9.01 -12.39 -11.07
CA ARG A 44 -9.72 -12.79 -9.84
C ARG A 44 -9.08 -14.03 -9.23
N SER A 45 -8.91 -15.11 -10.00
CA SER A 45 -8.28 -16.36 -9.57
C SER A 45 -6.87 -16.13 -9.02
N TYR A 46 -6.07 -15.31 -9.71
CA TYR A 46 -4.73 -14.94 -9.25
C TYR A 46 -4.76 -14.21 -7.90
N LEU A 47 -5.61 -13.20 -7.75
CA LEU A 47 -5.71 -12.42 -6.51
C LEU A 47 -6.25 -13.28 -5.36
N GLU A 48 -7.23 -14.13 -5.59
CA GLU A 48 -7.77 -15.05 -4.59
C GLU A 48 -6.77 -16.13 -4.16
N ALA A 49 -6.04 -16.72 -5.10
CA ALA A 49 -4.96 -17.66 -4.81
C ALA A 49 -3.87 -16.99 -3.97
N CYS A 50 -3.47 -15.76 -4.34
CA CYS A 50 -2.52 -14.96 -3.56
C CYS A 50 -3.03 -14.61 -2.16
N ARG A 51 -4.31 -14.22 -2.01
CA ARG A 51 -4.93 -13.94 -0.70
C ARG A 51 -4.91 -15.17 0.21
N ALA A 52 -5.15 -16.34 -0.36
CA ALA A 52 -5.11 -17.63 0.33
C ALA A 52 -3.70 -18.22 0.48
N ALA A 53 -2.64 -17.49 0.10
CA ALA A 53 -1.25 -17.95 0.06
C ALA A 53 -1.02 -19.26 -0.72
N ARG A 54 -1.90 -19.57 -1.67
CA ARG A 54 -1.76 -20.71 -2.60
C ARG A 54 -0.90 -20.27 -3.78
N TRP A 55 0.40 -20.12 -3.54
CA TRP A 55 1.34 -19.55 -4.51
C TRP A 55 1.49 -20.40 -5.79
N VAL A 56 1.36 -21.73 -5.67
CA VAL A 56 1.33 -22.63 -6.82
C VAL A 56 0.10 -22.35 -7.69
N ASP A 57 -1.08 -22.26 -7.10
CA ASP A 57 -2.31 -21.93 -7.83
C ASP A 57 -2.23 -20.54 -8.47
N ALA A 58 -1.63 -19.56 -7.79
CA ALA A 58 -1.41 -18.24 -8.36
C ALA A 58 -0.45 -18.28 -9.57
N ALA A 59 0.58 -19.14 -9.52
CA ALA A 59 1.51 -19.35 -10.63
C ALA A 59 0.82 -19.88 -11.90
N HIS A 60 -0.34 -20.54 -11.80
CA HIS A 60 -1.11 -21.00 -12.95
C HIS A 60 -1.79 -19.90 -13.77
N VAL A 61 -1.69 -18.65 -13.30
CA VAL A 61 -2.14 -17.46 -14.04
C VAL A 61 -0.95 -16.71 -14.65
N LEU A 62 0.28 -17.18 -14.46
CA LEU A 62 1.48 -16.55 -15.03
C LEU A 62 1.91 -17.27 -16.31
N ASP A 63 2.24 -16.53 -17.36
CA ASP A 63 2.94 -17.12 -18.49
C ASP A 63 4.42 -17.33 -18.14
N LEU A 64 4.79 -18.57 -17.85
CA LEU A 64 6.14 -18.97 -17.46
C LEU A 64 6.97 -19.54 -18.63
N ARG A 65 6.55 -19.38 -19.90
CA ARG A 65 7.27 -19.94 -21.07
C ARG A 65 8.72 -19.47 -21.21
N ARG A 66 9.05 -18.32 -20.63
CA ARG A 66 10.42 -17.80 -20.58
C ARG A 66 11.34 -18.52 -19.60
N LEU A 67 10.79 -19.42 -18.78
CA LEU A 67 11.52 -20.28 -17.86
C LEU A 67 11.56 -21.71 -18.41
N SER A 68 12.66 -22.41 -18.14
CA SER A 68 12.73 -23.85 -18.43
C SER A 68 11.74 -24.61 -17.54
N PRO A 69 11.17 -25.75 -18.00
CA PRO A 69 10.19 -26.52 -17.24
C PRO A 69 10.61 -26.81 -15.80
N GLU A 70 11.89 -27.15 -15.59
CA GLU A 70 12.45 -27.49 -14.27
C GLU A 70 12.41 -26.30 -13.30
N ARG A 71 12.55 -25.07 -13.82
CA ARG A 71 12.54 -23.86 -13.01
C ARG A 71 11.14 -23.35 -12.71
N ARG A 72 10.11 -23.79 -13.44
CA ARG A 72 8.75 -23.24 -13.28
C ARG A 72 8.14 -23.59 -11.93
N ALA A 73 8.33 -24.82 -11.45
CA ALA A 73 7.85 -25.25 -10.13
C ALA A 73 8.42 -24.41 -8.97
N GLU A 74 9.70 -24.04 -9.04
CA GLU A 74 10.36 -23.26 -7.99
C GLU A 74 10.11 -21.75 -8.15
N VAL A 75 10.31 -21.24 -9.37
CA VAL A 75 10.32 -19.79 -9.63
C VAL A 75 8.91 -19.23 -9.82
N GLY A 76 7.97 -20.01 -10.36
CA GLY A 76 6.59 -19.59 -10.61
C GLY A 76 5.88 -19.08 -9.35
N PRO A 77 5.79 -19.88 -8.27
CA PRO A 77 5.19 -19.46 -7.01
C PRO A 77 5.86 -18.22 -6.41
N LEU A 78 7.20 -18.13 -6.49
CA LEU A 78 7.95 -16.97 -6.03
C LEU A 78 7.63 -15.71 -6.85
N ARG A 79 7.52 -15.83 -8.17
CA ARG A 79 7.11 -14.72 -9.07
C ARG A 79 5.70 -14.26 -8.75
N ALA A 80 4.76 -15.18 -8.53
CA ALA A 80 3.40 -14.84 -8.14
C ALA A 80 3.36 -14.08 -6.81
N ARG A 81 4.07 -14.57 -5.78
CA ARG A 81 4.17 -13.89 -4.48
C ARG A 81 4.75 -12.47 -4.61
N ARG A 82 5.85 -12.33 -5.36
CA ARG A 82 6.52 -11.02 -5.57
C ARG A 82 5.65 -10.05 -6.35
N LEU A 83 4.98 -10.51 -7.40
CA LEU A 83 4.06 -9.67 -8.16
C LEU A 83 2.90 -9.20 -7.29
N LYS A 84 2.34 -10.07 -6.43
CA LYS A 84 1.29 -9.65 -5.47
C LYS A 84 1.77 -8.53 -4.55
N ALA A 85 2.99 -8.62 -4.03
CA ALA A 85 3.56 -7.59 -3.16
C ALA A 85 3.68 -6.24 -3.89
N VAL A 86 4.14 -6.25 -5.15
CA VAL A 86 4.21 -5.05 -5.99
C VAL A 86 2.82 -4.47 -6.24
N LEU A 87 1.83 -5.29 -6.60
CA LEU A 87 0.46 -4.82 -6.85
C LEU A 87 -0.15 -4.18 -5.61
N ASP A 88 0.03 -4.79 -4.43
CA ASP A 88 -0.49 -4.26 -3.17
C ASP A 88 0.06 -2.86 -2.84
N GLN A 89 1.27 -2.55 -3.30
CA GLN A 89 1.92 -1.27 -3.06
C GLN A 89 1.63 -0.24 -4.15
N GLU A 90 1.59 -0.66 -5.42
CA GLU A 90 1.69 0.27 -6.55
C GLU A 90 0.43 0.32 -7.42
N LEU A 91 -0.38 -0.76 -7.47
CA LEU A 91 -1.46 -0.87 -8.44
C LEU A 91 -2.72 -1.48 -7.83
N TRP A 92 -3.72 -0.64 -7.60
CA TRP A 92 -5.08 -1.11 -7.33
C TRP A 92 -5.69 -1.69 -8.60
N VAL A 93 -5.99 -2.98 -8.57
CA VAL A 93 -6.59 -3.70 -9.71
C VAL A 93 -8.10 -3.63 -9.58
N ASP A 94 -8.74 -2.84 -10.44
CA ASP A 94 -10.20 -2.81 -10.57
C ASP A 94 -10.69 -3.98 -11.45
N LEU A 95 -11.10 -5.08 -10.80
CA LEU A 95 -11.59 -6.28 -11.49
C LEU A 95 -12.82 -6.00 -12.36
N GLU A 96 -13.68 -5.06 -11.98
CA GLU A 96 -14.92 -4.77 -12.70
C GLU A 96 -14.64 -4.07 -14.04
N SER A 97 -13.55 -3.30 -14.09
CA SER A 97 -13.06 -2.67 -15.32
C SER A 97 -12.50 -3.68 -16.34
N LEU A 98 -12.13 -4.89 -15.90
CA LEU A 98 -11.60 -5.91 -16.80
C LEU A 98 -12.73 -6.59 -17.59
N PRO A 99 -12.52 -6.87 -18.90
CA PRO A 99 -13.50 -7.58 -19.72
C PRO A 99 -13.80 -8.98 -19.17
N ASP A 100 -15.07 -9.35 -19.24
CA ASP A 100 -15.57 -10.67 -18.83
C ASP A 100 -16.13 -11.43 -20.02
N ARG A 101 -15.29 -11.52 -21.03
CA ARG A 101 -15.54 -12.24 -22.27
C ARG A 101 -14.27 -12.98 -22.65
N GLU A 102 -14.41 -14.20 -23.18
CA GLU A 102 -13.27 -15.01 -23.61
C GLU A 102 -12.46 -14.36 -24.75
N ASP A 103 -13.11 -13.48 -25.52
CA ASP A 103 -12.50 -12.69 -26.58
C ASP A 103 -11.84 -11.39 -26.09
N GLY A 104 -11.89 -11.10 -24.79
CA GLY A 104 -11.30 -9.89 -24.21
C GLY A 104 -12.02 -8.59 -24.61
N GLY A 105 -13.26 -8.69 -25.10
CA GLY A 105 -14.16 -7.53 -25.28
C GLY A 105 -13.94 -6.68 -26.53
N LEU A 106 -13.04 -7.09 -27.44
CA LEU A 106 -12.83 -6.41 -28.72
C LEU A 106 -13.38 -7.25 -29.88
N GLU A 107 -13.99 -6.59 -30.88
CA GLU A 107 -14.38 -7.24 -32.13
C GLU A 107 -13.15 -7.84 -32.83
N GLY A 108 -13.23 -9.12 -33.21
CA GLY A 108 -12.09 -9.91 -33.72
C GLY A 108 -11.20 -10.56 -32.64
N GLY A 109 -11.45 -10.27 -31.36
CA GLY A 109 -10.82 -10.89 -30.21
C GLY A 109 -9.48 -10.27 -29.83
N ALA A 110 -9.46 -9.61 -28.67
CA ALA A 110 -8.25 -9.07 -28.06
C ALA A 110 -7.23 -10.18 -27.82
N ARG A 111 -5.97 -9.92 -28.15
CA ARG A 111 -4.85 -10.79 -27.79
C ARG A 111 -4.19 -10.37 -26.48
N ARG A 112 -4.45 -9.14 -26.04
CA ARG A 112 -3.85 -8.51 -24.87
C ARG A 112 -4.88 -7.59 -24.22
N VAL A 113 -4.90 -7.57 -22.90
CA VAL A 113 -5.73 -6.69 -22.07
C VAL A 113 -4.82 -6.08 -21.01
N ASP A 114 -4.76 -4.75 -20.95
CA ASP A 114 -3.96 -4.06 -19.97
C ASP A 114 -4.71 -4.02 -18.63
N VAL A 115 -4.00 -4.38 -17.55
CA VAL A 115 -4.50 -4.34 -16.17
C VAL A 115 -4.11 -3.00 -15.52
N GLY A 116 -2.98 -2.44 -15.92
CA GLY A 116 -2.48 -1.16 -15.44
C GLY A 116 -0.98 -1.02 -15.69
N SER A 117 -0.33 -0.09 -15.00
CA SER A 117 1.12 0.08 -15.07
C SER A 117 1.71 0.45 -13.71
N VAL A 118 2.96 0.04 -13.48
CA VAL A 118 3.73 0.39 -12.29
C VAL A 118 4.85 1.34 -12.69
N ALA A 119 4.96 2.46 -11.99
CA ALA A 119 5.99 3.44 -12.28
C ALA A 119 7.37 2.97 -11.75
N LEU A 120 8.37 2.95 -12.62
CA LEU A 120 9.78 2.82 -12.24
C LEU A 120 10.54 4.06 -12.72
N ASP A 121 11.73 4.30 -12.17
CA ASP A 121 12.59 5.43 -12.54
C ASP A 121 12.98 5.39 -14.02
N ALA A 122 13.09 4.19 -14.60
CA ALA A 122 13.37 3.96 -16.01
C ALA A 122 12.14 4.10 -16.94
N GLY A 123 10.94 4.28 -16.38
CA GLY A 123 9.68 4.38 -17.12
C GLY A 123 8.58 3.44 -16.59
N PRO A 124 7.32 3.63 -17.04
CA PRO A 124 6.19 2.80 -16.62
C PRO A 124 6.31 1.38 -17.19
N VAL A 125 6.14 0.37 -16.34
CA VAL A 125 6.09 -1.04 -16.73
C VAL A 125 4.64 -1.49 -16.80
N PRO A 126 4.14 -1.90 -17.98
CA PRO A 126 2.76 -2.35 -18.11
C PRO A 126 2.56 -3.74 -17.47
N ILE A 127 1.48 -3.86 -16.72
CA ILE A 127 0.94 -5.12 -16.21
C ILE A 127 -0.21 -5.50 -17.13
N ALA A 128 -0.08 -6.60 -17.86
CA ALA A 128 -1.06 -6.98 -18.87
C ALA A 128 -1.33 -8.49 -18.84
N LEU A 129 -2.53 -8.85 -19.25
CA LEU A 129 -2.93 -10.21 -19.57
C LEU A 129 -2.84 -10.42 -21.08
N HIS A 130 -2.59 -11.65 -21.49
CA HIS A 130 -2.67 -12.04 -22.89
C HIS A 130 -3.37 -13.39 -23.06
N ARG A 131 -3.90 -13.62 -24.25
CA ARG A 131 -4.64 -14.85 -24.56
C ARG A 131 -3.71 -15.90 -25.14
N VAL A 132 -3.73 -17.10 -24.58
CA VAL A 132 -2.84 -18.21 -24.91
C VAL A 132 -3.63 -19.47 -25.24
N ARG A 133 -3.12 -20.28 -26.15
CA ARG A 133 -3.59 -21.64 -26.43
C ARG A 133 -2.74 -22.62 -25.62
N LEU A 134 -3.35 -23.47 -24.81
CA LEU A 134 -2.66 -24.57 -24.13
C LEU A 134 -2.63 -25.82 -25.03
N ASP A 135 -1.86 -26.84 -24.62
CA ASP A 135 -1.70 -28.07 -25.41
C ASP A 135 -3.00 -28.86 -25.55
N ASP A 136 -3.89 -28.78 -24.56
CA ASP A 136 -5.23 -29.36 -24.59
C ASP A 136 -6.21 -28.64 -25.55
N GLY A 137 -5.76 -27.55 -26.19
CA GLY A 137 -6.57 -26.74 -27.09
C GLY A 137 -7.52 -25.78 -26.38
N SER A 138 -7.47 -25.63 -25.07
CA SER A 138 -8.17 -24.54 -24.38
C SER A 138 -7.53 -23.18 -24.72
N ARG A 139 -8.31 -22.10 -24.63
CA ARG A 139 -7.80 -20.73 -24.70
C ARG A 139 -7.99 -20.08 -23.34
N VAL A 140 -6.90 -19.55 -22.80
CA VAL A 140 -6.87 -19.01 -21.44
C VAL A 140 -6.16 -17.67 -21.41
N TRP A 141 -6.47 -16.86 -20.40
CA TRP A 141 -5.80 -15.60 -20.13
C TRP A 141 -4.75 -15.77 -19.05
N LEU A 142 -3.52 -15.37 -19.37
CA LEU A 142 -2.38 -15.41 -18.45
C LEU A 142 -1.75 -14.02 -18.36
N LEU A 143 -1.10 -13.71 -17.24
CA LEU A 143 -0.22 -12.57 -17.09
C LEU A 143 0.91 -12.68 -18.11
N ALA A 144 1.06 -11.63 -18.91
CA ALA A 144 1.94 -11.63 -20.06
C ALA A 144 3.40 -11.94 -19.66
N PRO A 145 4.17 -12.61 -20.53
CA PRO A 145 5.53 -13.03 -20.21
C PRO A 145 6.48 -11.85 -19.99
N ASP A 146 6.17 -10.67 -20.54
CA ASP A 146 6.87 -9.42 -20.24
C ASP A 146 6.62 -8.95 -18.80
N THR A 147 5.36 -8.99 -18.34
CA THR A 147 4.99 -8.68 -16.96
C THR A 147 5.68 -9.64 -16.00
N VAL A 148 5.63 -10.96 -16.28
CA VAL A 148 6.28 -12.00 -15.45
C VAL A 148 7.80 -11.83 -15.40
N ALA A 149 8.43 -11.50 -16.54
CA ALA A 149 9.87 -11.25 -16.61
C ALA A 149 10.29 -9.97 -15.88
N ALA A 150 9.41 -8.97 -15.76
CA ALA A 150 9.68 -7.71 -15.07
C ALA A 150 9.52 -7.80 -13.54
N VAL A 151 8.82 -8.82 -13.02
CA VAL A 151 8.61 -9.04 -11.57
C VAL A 151 9.86 -8.88 -10.69
N PRO A 152 11.05 -9.46 -11.00
CA PRO A 152 12.22 -9.28 -10.13
C PRO A 152 12.63 -7.82 -10.00
N ALA A 153 12.66 -7.07 -11.11
CA ALA A 153 13.05 -5.67 -11.12
C ALA A 153 12.00 -4.81 -10.39
N LEU A 154 10.72 -5.06 -10.66
CA LEU A 154 9.60 -4.40 -9.97
C LEU A 154 9.65 -4.64 -8.46
N HIS A 155 9.88 -5.88 -8.04
CA HIS A 155 9.95 -6.23 -6.63
C HIS A 155 11.20 -5.67 -5.94
N ALA A 156 12.34 -5.63 -6.62
CA ALA A 156 13.54 -5.01 -6.06
C ALA A 156 13.38 -3.50 -5.86
N ALA A 157 12.68 -2.83 -6.78
CA ALA A 157 12.48 -1.38 -6.73
C ALA A 157 11.35 -0.97 -5.78
N ARG A 158 10.23 -1.71 -5.76
CA ARG A 158 9.00 -1.31 -5.05
C ARG A 158 8.62 -2.27 -3.93
N GLY A 159 8.94 -3.56 -4.06
CA GLY A 159 8.58 -4.62 -3.12
C GLY A 159 9.16 -4.39 -1.72
N PRO A 160 8.43 -4.74 -0.65
CA PRO A 160 8.93 -4.62 0.70
C PRO A 160 9.91 -5.76 0.96
N SER A 161 11.21 -5.49 0.86
CA SER A 161 12.30 -6.47 1.00
C SER A 161 12.28 -7.22 2.34
N PHE A 162 11.74 -6.61 3.40
CA PHE A 162 11.61 -7.24 4.72
C PHE A 162 10.51 -8.30 4.81
N VAL A 163 9.52 -8.30 3.91
CA VAL A 163 8.39 -9.26 3.94
C VAL A 163 8.80 -10.65 3.48
N GLU A 164 9.88 -10.78 2.70
CA GLU A 164 10.47 -12.08 2.35
C GLU A 164 11.15 -12.75 3.56
N ALA A 165 11.61 -11.97 4.54
CA ALA A 165 12.25 -12.49 5.76
C ALA A 165 11.26 -12.87 6.87
N LEU A 166 9.97 -12.51 6.73
CA LEU A 166 8.94 -12.85 7.72
C LEU A 166 8.56 -14.34 7.61
N PRO A 167 8.44 -15.08 8.73
CA PRO A 167 7.94 -16.45 8.71
C PRO A 167 6.58 -16.53 8.01
N GLU A 168 6.31 -17.63 7.29
CA GLU A 168 5.08 -17.77 6.48
C GLU A 168 3.80 -17.56 7.29
N ALA A 169 3.80 -17.92 8.57
CA ALA A 169 2.70 -17.66 9.51
C ALA A 169 2.29 -16.18 9.57
N PHE A 170 3.24 -15.24 9.48
CA PHE A 170 2.95 -13.81 9.50
C PHE A 170 2.38 -13.27 8.18
N SER A 171 2.53 -14.01 7.07
CA SER A 171 2.01 -13.64 5.74
C SER A 171 0.70 -14.34 5.38
N THR A 172 0.42 -15.47 6.01
CA THR A 172 -0.76 -16.30 5.76
C THR A 172 -1.97 -15.85 6.59
N TRP A 173 -1.74 -15.35 7.80
CA TRP A 173 -2.82 -14.93 8.69
C TRP A 173 -3.29 -13.52 8.34
N ARG A 174 -4.53 -13.42 7.86
CA ARG A 174 -5.18 -12.17 7.47
C ARG A 174 -6.42 -11.93 8.34
N LEU A 175 -6.58 -10.70 8.80
CA LEU A 175 -7.77 -10.23 9.51
C LEU A 175 -8.31 -8.99 8.79
N ALA A 176 -9.55 -9.07 8.30
CA ALA A 176 -10.21 -8.00 7.54
C ALA A 176 -9.40 -7.50 6.32
N GLU A 177 -8.96 -8.42 5.45
CA GLU A 177 -8.11 -8.17 4.26
C GLU A 177 -6.68 -7.65 4.55
N ILE A 178 -6.35 -7.36 5.81
CA ILE A 178 -5.05 -6.84 6.26
C ILE A 178 -4.22 -7.99 6.87
N VAL A 179 -2.93 -8.05 6.54
CA VAL A 179 -2.01 -9.11 6.98
C VAL A 179 -1.56 -8.86 8.43
N LEU A 180 -1.33 -9.89 9.24
CA LEU A 180 -1.03 -9.74 10.69
C LEU A 180 0.15 -8.80 11.00
N TRP A 181 1.22 -8.83 10.18
CA TRP A 181 2.34 -7.91 10.37
C TRP A 181 1.97 -6.44 10.14
N GLN A 182 0.97 -6.16 9.31
CA GLN A 182 0.47 -4.80 9.10
C GLN A 182 -0.29 -4.31 10.34
N TRP A 183 -0.99 -5.20 11.05
CA TRP A 183 -1.58 -4.90 12.36
C TRP A 183 -0.52 -4.60 13.42
N LEU A 184 0.55 -5.39 13.47
CA LEU A 184 1.69 -5.13 14.36
C LEU A 184 2.37 -3.80 14.01
N GLY A 185 2.55 -3.51 12.72
CA GLY A 185 3.03 -2.22 12.24
C GLY A 185 2.13 -1.08 12.70
N LEU A 186 0.81 -1.21 12.50
CA LEU A 186 -0.16 -0.21 12.94
C LEU A 186 -0.12 0.04 14.45
N LEU A 187 -0.06 -1.03 15.26
CA LEU A 187 0.07 -0.94 16.71
C LEU A 187 1.39 -0.30 17.15
N LEU A 188 2.51 -0.69 16.52
CA LEU A 188 3.82 -0.11 16.79
C LEU A 188 3.84 1.39 16.46
N PHE A 189 3.27 1.77 15.32
CA PHE A 189 3.21 3.18 14.93
C PHE A 189 2.25 3.99 15.80
N ALA A 190 1.12 3.42 16.23
CA ALA A 190 0.26 4.04 17.22
C ALA A 190 1.01 4.26 18.56
N ALA A 191 1.81 3.27 18.99
CA ALA A 191 2.63 3.39 20.19
C ALA A 191 3.73 4.47 20.06
N ILE A 192 4.45 4.51 18.93
CA ILE A 192 5.47 5.53 18.65
C ILE A 192 4.83 6.93 18.64
N ALA A 193 3.71 7.10 17.93
CA ALA A 193 2.99 8.38 17.88
C ALA A 193 2.52 8.83 19.27
N PHE A 194 2.04 7.90 20.10
CA PHE A 194 1.68 8.19 21.48
C PHE A 194 2.88 8.67 22.31
N VAL A 195 4.03 7.99 22.21
CA VAL A 195 5.26 8.36 22.93
C VAL A 195 5.77 9.73 22.48
N VAL A 196 5.86 9.97 21.17
CA VAL A 196 6.29 11.25 20.60
C VAL A 196 5.35 12.37 21.01
N GLY A 197 4.03 12.16 20.88
CA GLY A 197 3.02 13.11 21.33
C GLY A 197 3.13 13.44 22.82
N ALA A 198 3.38 12.43 23.66
CA ALA A 198 3.60 12.62 25.09
C ALA A 198 4.89 13.40 25.40
N MET A 199 5.97 13.15 24.65
CA MET A 199 7.25 13.86 24.79
C MET A 199 7.14 15.33 24.38
N VAL A 200 6.62 15.63 23.19
CA VAL A 200 6.52 17.02 22.74
C VAL A 200 5.62 17.81 23.68
N ALA A 201 4.52 17.21 24.13
CA ALA A 201 3.69 17.84 25.13
C ALA A 201 4.43 18.14 26.44
N ARG A 202 5.24 17.21 26.96
CA ARG A 202 6.06 17.51 28.15
C ARG A 202 6.98 18.70 27.91
N VAL A 203 7.60 18.80 26.73
CA VAL A 203 8.49 19.91 26.37
C VAL A 203 7.72 21.23 26.29
N VAL A 204 6.61 21.28 25.55
CA VAL A 204 5.76 22.46 25.43
C VAL A 204 5.35 22.96 26.81
N LEU A 205 4.93 22.05 27.70
CA LEU A 205 4.51 22.42 29.05
C LEU A 205 5.65 22.93 29.92
N ARG A 206 6.83 22.32 29.86
CA ARG A 206 8.01 22.83 30.56
C ARG A 206 8.44 24.21 30.06
N VAL A 207 8.36 24.44 28.75
CA VAL A 207 8.72 25.72 28.14
C VAL A 207 7.70 26.78 28.50
N SER A 208 6.39 26.46 28.45
CA SER A 208 5.32 27.35 28.89
C SER A 208 5.47 27.70 30.38
N GLU A 209 5.69 26.73 31.27
CA GLU A 209 5.94 26.99 32.70
C GLU A 209 7.15 27.92 32.89
N ARG A 210 8.26 27.68 32.19
CA ARG A 210 9.45 28.56 32.27
C ARG A 210 9.25 29.97 31.71
N LEU A 211 8.40 30.15 30.70
CA LEU A 211 8.08 31.47 30.17
C LEU A 211 7.10 32.22 31.09
N THR A 212 6.14 31.50 31.68
CA THR A 212 5.16 32.04 32.61
C THR A 212 5.78 32.43 33.96
N ASP A 213 6.80 31.72 34.43
CA ASP A 213 7.57 32.10 35.63
C ASP A 213 8.25 33.48 35.52
N ARG A 214 8.39 34.04 34.32
CA ARG A 214 8.94 35.39 34.11
C ARG A 214 7.90 36.51 34.10
N THR A 215 6.60 36.19 34.09
CA THR A 215 5.54 37.20 33.95
C THR A 215 4.53 37.06 35.10
N ARG A 216 4.52 38.00 36.05
CA ARG A 216 3.56 38.05 37.18
C ARG A 216 2.13 38.39 36.74
N ALA A 217 1.51 37.59 35.88
CA ALA A 217 0.11 37.74 35.51
C ALA A 217 -0.69 36.49 35.89
N ARG A 218 -1.66 36.66 36.79
CA ARG A 218 -2.59 35.63 37.32
C ARG A 218 -3.36 34.84 36.23
N TRP A 219 -3.31 35.32 34.98
CA TRP A 219 -3.99 34.83 33.78
C TRP A 219 -3.27 33.71 33.04
N ASP A 220 -1.94 33.68 33.16
CA ASP A 220 -1.05 32.92 32.29
C ASP A 220 -1.14 31.40 32.59
N ASP A 221 -1.29 31.10 33.87
CA ASP A 221 -1.45 29.76 34.44
C ASP A 221 -2.74 29.04 33.97
N HIS A 222 -3.80 29.81 33.71
CA HIS A 222 -5.10 29.30 33.25
C HIS A 222 -5.13 29.11 31.73
N PHE A 223 -4.41 29.96 30.99
CA PHE A 223 -4.26 29.84 29.54
C PHE A 223 -3.46 28.59 29.16
N VAL A 224 -2.33 28.35 29.83
CA VAL A 224 -1.48 27.17 29.64
C VAL A 224 -2.25 25.87 29.96
N ARG A 225 -3.07 25.86 31.02
CA ARG A 225 -3.94 24.71 31.35
C ARG A 225 -5.06 24.47 30.34
N THR A 226 -5.57 25.54 29.71
CA THR A 226 -6.66 25.43 28.73
C THR A 226 -6.17 24.84 27.39
N LEU A 227 -4.93 25.15 27.00
CA LEU A 227 -4.27 24.70 25.75
C LEU A 227 -3.59 23.33 25.86
N ARG A 228 -3.31 22.84 27.09
CA ARG A 228 -2.63 21.56 27.39
C ARG A 228 -3.14 20.34 26.63
N GLY A 229 -4.46 20.16 26.56
CA GLY A 229 -5.11 19.00 25.95
C GLY A 229 -5.09 19.05 24.41
N PRO A 230 -5.60 20.12 23.78
CA PRO A 230 -5.66 20.21 22.32
C PRO A 230 -4.29 20.19 21.64
N THR A 231 -3.30 20.90 22.17
CA THR A 231 -1.96 20.96 21.57
C THR A 231 -1.26 19.59 21.57
N ARG A 232 -1.51 18.77 22.61
CA ARG A 232 -1.05 17.37 22.68
C ARG A 232 -1.49 16.54 21.47
N ILE A 233 -2.78 16.66 21.14
CA ILE A 233 -3.42 15.87 20.09
C ILE A 233 -2.96 16.37 18.72
N VAL A 234 -2.89 17.70 18.51
CA VAL A 234 -2.39 18.28 17.25
C VAL A 234 -0.98 17.81 16.94
N VAL A 235 -0.07 17.90 17.93
CA VAL A 235 1.31 17.48 17.71
C VAL A 235 1.44 15.98 17.49
N ALA A 236 0.69 15.15 18.23
CA ALA A 236 0.66 13.70 18.00
C ALA A 236 0.18 13.36 16.58
N LEU A 237 -0.84 14.06 16.08
CA LEU A 237 -1.36 13.87 14.71
C LEU A 237 -0.35 14.31 13.65
N VAL A 238 0.34 15.44 13.84
CA VAL A 238 1.38 15.91 12.91
C VAL A 238 2.56 14.94 12.88
N ALA A 239 3.02 14.47 14.04
CA ALA A 239 4.07 13.47 14.14
C ALA A 239 3.66 12.16 13.46
N PHE A 240 2.42 11.70 13.70
CA PHE A 240 1.88 10.51 13.05
C PHE A 240 1.82 10.65 11.53
N LEU A 241 1.33 11.79 11.01
CA LEU A 241 1.31 12.11 9.57
C LEU A 241 2.71 12.07 8.96
N ALA A 242 3.70 12.70 9.61
CA ALA A 242 5.08 12.71 9.14
C ALA A 242 5.68 11.30 9.10
N SER A 243 5.34 10.44 10.06
CA SER A 243 5.78 9.04 10.02
C SER A 243 5.11 8.21 8.91
N LEU A 244 3.91 8.57 8.42
CA LEU A 244 3.25 7.81 7.34
C LEU A 244 4.08 7.77 6.05
N GLU A 245 4.82 8.84 5.73
CA GLU A 245 5.72 8.87 4.57
C GLU A 245 6.89 7.89 4.72
N LEU A 246 7.32 7.60 5.95
CA LEU A 246 8.40 6.65 6.22
C LEU A 246 7.95 5.18 6.08
N LEU A 247 6.66 4.89 6.28
CA LEU A 247 6.17 3.51 6.39
C LEU A 247 6.04 2.75 5.06
N HIS A 248 5.95 3.43 3.91
CA HIS A 248 5.63 2.77 2.64
C HIS A 248 4.45 1.77 2.75
N LEU A 249 3.33 2.16 3.40
CA LEU A 249 2.12 1.33 3.47
C LEU A 249 1.59 0.91 2.08
N ALA A 250 0.74 -0.11 2.04
CA ALA A 250 0.01 -0.51 0.83
C ALA A 250 -0.89 0.64 0.31
N ALA A 251 -0.99 0.80 -1.02
CA ALA A 251 -1.72 1.91 -1.69
C ALA A 251 -3.13 2.20 -1.14
N PRO A 252 -4.02 1.19 -0.94
CA PRO A 252 -5.36 1.46 -0.41
C PRO A 252 -5.35 1.85 1.08
N ALA A 253 -4.39 1.36 1.85
CA ALA A 253 -4.26 1.70 3.28
C ALA A 253 -3.77 3.13 3.47
N HIS A 254 -2.82 3.60 2.66
CA HIS A 254 -2.35 4.99 2.70
C HIS A 254 -3.49 6.00 2.53
N ALA A 255 -4.33 5.83 1.51
CA ALA A 255 -5.40 6.79 1.22
C ALA A 255 -6.45 6.84 2.33
N SER A 256 -6.81 5.68 2.89
CA SER A 256 -7.82 5.58 3.96
C SER A 256 -7.28 6.07 5.31
N VAL A 257 -6.06 5.69 5.69
CA VAL A 257 -5.40 6.17 6.91
C VAL A 257 -5.18 7.68 6.83
N ARG A 258 -4.68 8.22 5.71
CA ARG A 258 -4.49 9.68 5.56
C ARG A 258 -5.80 10.44 5.71
N ARG A 259 -6.91 9.94 5.14
CA ARG A 259 -8.24 10.55 5.29
C ARG A 259 -8.71 10.56 6.74
N LEU A 260 -8.60 9.43 7.45
CA LEU A 260 -8.98 9.35 8.86
C LEU A 260 -8.15 10.30 9.75
N VAL A 261 -6.84 10.38 9.50
CA VAL A 261 -5.96 11.29 10.24
C VAL A 261 -6.28 12.75 9.96
N LEU A 262 -6.57 13.12 8.70
CA LEU A 262 -7.00 14.47 8.34
C LEU A 262 -8.33 14.85 9.00
N LEU A 263 -9.30 13.92 9.07
CA LEU A 263 -10.56 14.16 9.79
C LEU A 263 -10.31 14.38 11.29
N GLY A 264 -9.46 13.56 11.91
CA GLY A 264 -9.03 13.76 13.29
C GLY A 264 -8.32 15.09 13.51
N PHE A 265 -7.48 15.52 12.57
CA PHE A 265 -6.79 16.80 12.60
C PHE A 265 -7.75 17.98 12.53
N ILE A 266 -8.69 17.98 11.58
CA ILE A 266 -9.74 19.00 11.45
C ILE A 266 -10.58 19.07 12.72
N GLY A 267 -11.04 17.92 13.24
CA GLY A 267 -11.82 17.86 14.47
C GLY A 267 -11.06 18.43 15.68
N THR A 268 -9.76 18.14 15.78
CA THR A 268 -8.90 18.67 16.85
C THR A 268 -8.69 20.17 16.71
N LEU A 269 -8.51 20.68 15.49
CA LEU A 269 -8.38 22.11 15.22
C LEU A 269 -9.66 22.86 15.59
N GLY A 270 -10.82 22.30 15.25
CA GLY A 270 -12.13 22.82 15.64
C GLY A 270 -12.29 22.85 17.16
N TRP A 271 -11.91 21.77 17.86
CA TRP A 271 -11.95 21.73 19.31
C TRP A 271 -11.03 22.79 19.96
N LEU A 272 -9.80 22.95 19.44
CA LEU A 272 -8.87 23.99 19.86
C LEU A 272 -9.48 25.39 19.66
N ALA A 273 -10.09 25.66 18.52
CA ALA A 273 -10.76 26.93 18.26
C ALA A 273 -11.87 27.22 19.29
N THR A 274 -12.71 26.24 19.64
CA THR A 274 -13.74 26.44 20.68
C THR A 274 -13.14 26.74 22.06
N ARG A 275 -11.95 26.23 22.35
CA ARG A 275 -11.24 26.48 23.62
C ARG A 275 -10.66 27.88 23.65
N VAL A 276 -10.08 28.35 22.54
CA VAL A 276 -9.58 29.72 22.39
C VAL A 276 -10.72 30.73 22.52
N VAL A 277 -11.84 30.52 21.82
CA VAL A 277 -13.02 31.41 21.92
C VAL A 277 -13.55 31.47 23.35
N ARG A 278 -13.68 30.33 24.03
CA ARG A 278 -14.11 30.28 25.44
C ARG A 278 -13.10 30.89 26.42
N PHE A 279 -11.82 30.96 26.05
CA PHE A 279 -10.82 31.65 26.86
C PHE A 279 -10.93 33.16 26.68
N VAL A 280 -10.95 33.63 25.42
CA VAL A 280 -11.10 35.06 25.11
C VAL A 280 -12.38 35.62 25.72
N GLY A 281 -13.50 34.88 25.62
CA GLY A 281 -14.76 35.28 26.24
C GLY A 281 -14.68 35.46 27.76
N ARG A 282 -13.93 34.60 28.46
CA ARG A 282 -13.72 34.73 29.91
C ARG A 282 -12.85 35.93 30.27
N VAL A 283 -11.78 36.17 29.52
CA VAL A 283 -10.90 37.33 29.72
C VAL A 283 -11.65 38.65 29.51
N VAL A 284 -12.48 38.72 28.46
CA VAL A 284 -13.27 39.94 28.16
C VAL A 284 -14.31 40.19 29.25
N LEU A 285 -14.97 39.15 29.74
CA LEU A 285 -15.97 39.27 30.81
C LEU A 285 -15.33 39.76 32.12
N ASP A 286 -14.21 39.20 32.52
CA ASP A 286 -13.54 39.60 33.75
C ASP A 286 -12.98 41.04 33.65
N LEU A 287 -12.48 41.46 32.49
CA LEU A 287 -12.06 42.86 32.23
C LEU A 287 -13.24 43.85 32.24
N ALA A 288 -14.44 43.41 31.88
CA ALA A 288 -15.65 44.23 31.95
C ALA A 288 -16.15 44.40 33.39
N VAL A 289 -16.11 43.31 34.18
CA VAL A 289 -16.51 43.33 35.59
C VAL A 289 -15.56 44.19 36.45
N ASP A 290 -14.25 44.10 36.22
CA ASP A 290 -13.28 44.95 36.94
C ASP A 290 -13.49 46.45 36.65
N ARG A 291 -13.89 46.82 35.43
CA ARG A 291 -14.21 48.22 35.08
C ARG A 291 -15.47 48.72 35.79
N GLU A 292 -16.52 47.91 35.84
CA GLU A 292 -17.77 48.27 36.54
C GLU A 292 -17.60 48.33 38.07
N GLY A 293 -16.63 47.61 38.63
CA GLY A 293 -16.26 47.71 40.05
C GLY A 293 -15.58 49.04 40.38
N VAL A 294 -14.66 49.48 39.53
CA VAL A 294 -13.93 50.75 39.69
C VAL A 294 -14.85 51.98 39.57
N ASP A 295 -15.83 51.94 38.67
CA ASP A 295 -16.78 53.06 38.50
C ASP A 295 -17.82 53.17 39.64
N ARG A 296 -18.04 52.11 40.43
CA ARG A 296 -18.93 52.14 41.61
C ARG A 296 -18.27 52.66 42.89
N GLU A 297 -16.95 52.69 42.95
CA GLU A 297 -16.18 53.20 44.08
C GLU A 297 -15.68 54.65 43.88
N ALA A 298 -15.90 55.23 42.69
CA ALA A 298 -15.63 56.64 42.45
C ALA A 298 -16.73 57.51 43.10
N PRO A 299 -16.40 58.39 44.06
CA PRO A 299 -17.35 59.21 44.82
C PRO A 299 -17.97 60.36 44.01
#